data_AF-A0AAN7FND6-F1
#
_entry.id   AF-A0AAN7FND6-F1
#
_cell.length_a   1.000
_cell.length_b   1.000
_cell.length_c   1.000
_cell.angle_alpha   90.00
_cell.angle_beta   90.00
_cell.angle_gamma   90.00
#
_symmetry.space_group_name_H-M   'P 1'
#
loop_
_entity.id
_entity.type
_entity.pdbx_description
1 polymer ?
#
loop_
_entity_poly.entity_id
_entity_poly.type
_entity_poly.pdbx_seq_one_letter_code
_entity_poly.pdbx_strand_id
1 'polypeptide(L)'
;MPNVCLTYAIVLSLVLCQKIFSHHLLPIIPTNVYLTVLMDAYRVGNRQAFNVAFRKLGLDCANWSEPVYLDLVRKCSGDEERMLNLYFNRIGWPTSLPTNERGPFIKSVLREKKNALDEFVMSKSSPLRPGVESFIDDAYQEGIPLVIVTAYGKSGDEIARSIIEKLGHERISKVKIVGNEEVKRSFYGQLVTNKGLSSGSDEQIAKEAIKAVSAEKQKIAEDVASVLKLSVEIDTGSSESLEKTVAALRAGAEYAGVPFQNCVLIAGNQTGVAGAERIGMPCIVLRSSLTSRAEFHSAKAIMDGFGGADLTISKLRQKKWS
;
A
#
# COMPACT_ATOMS: atom_id res chain seq x y z
N MET A 1 -36.08 16.54 13.72
CA MET A 1 -35.94 17.28 12.44
C MET A 1 -35.07 16.43 11.51
N PRO A 2 -35.46 16.25 10.24
CA PRO A 2 -35.19 15.01 9.52
C PRO A 2 -33.82 15.00 8.81
N ASN A 3 -33.20 13.82 8.80
CA ASN A 3 -32.30 13.27 7.78
C ASN A 3 -31.41 14.27 7.01
N VAL A 4 -30.23 14.57 7.55
CA VAL A 4 -29.08 14.83 6.68
C VAL A 4 -28.51 13.47 6.32
N CYS A 5 -28.99 12.90 5.22
CA CYS A 5 -28.36 11.74 4.60
C CYS A 5 -26.92 12.15 4.23
N LEU A 6 -25.94 11.68 5.00
CA LEU A 6 -24.53 11.94 4.71
C LEU A 6 -24.17 11.16 3.44
N THR A 7 -24.06 11.88 2.33
CA THR A 7 -23.68 11.36 1.01
C THR A 7 -22.18 11.09 0.93
N TYR A 8 -21.56 10.52 1.97
CA TYR A 8 -20.13 10.21 1.99
C TYR A 8 -19.83 8.88 2.68
N ALA A 9 -19.05 8.00 2.04
CA ALA A 9 -18.45 6.83 2.69
C ALA A 9 -16.92 6.96 2.74
N ILE A 10 -16.32 6.43 3.81
CA ILE A 10 -14.86 6.43 3.99
C ILE A 10 -14.31 5.11 3.50
N VAL A 11 -13.43 5.16 2.50
CA VAL A 11 -12.69 3.99 2.02
C VAL A 11 -11.27 4.07 2.55
N LEU A 12 -10.91 3.19 3.50
CA LEU A 12 -9.55 3.04 3.98
C LEU A 12 -8.82 2.09 3.02
N SER A 13 -7.88 2.64 2.26
CA SER A 13 -7.15 1.92 1.22
C SER A 13 -5.74 1.57 1.64
N LEU A 14 -5.43 0.29 1.54
CA LEU A 14 -4.21 -0.37 1.99
C LEU A 14 -3.41 -0.86 0.79
N VAL A 15 -3.13 0.01 -0.19
CA VAL A 15 -2.51 -0.46 -1.44
C VAL A 15 -1.02 -0.82 -1.30
N LEU A 16 -0.62 -1.90 -1.96
CA LEU A 16 0.76 -2.15 -2.36
C LEU A 16 1.07 -1.36 -3.65
N CYS A 17 2.04 -0.45 -3.62
CA CYS A 17 2.74 -0.10 -4.86
C CYS A 17 3.96 -1.00 -5.00
N GLN A 18 4.04 -1.71 -6.11
CA GLN A 18 5.29 -2.16 -6.68
C GLN A 18 5.92 -0.94 -7.39
N LYS A 19 7.19 -0.64 -7.07
CA LYS A 19 8.10 0.38 -7.67
C LYS A 19 7.54 1.80 -7.88
N ILE A 20 8.04 2.77 -7.11
CA ILE A 20 7.98 4.20 -7.46
C ILE A 20 9.40 4.64 -7.79
N PHE A 21 9.66 4.99 -9.06
CA PHE A 21 10.84 5.75 -9.45
C PHE A 21 10.57 7.24 -9.20
N SER A 22 11.42 7.88 -8.42
CA SER A 22 11.56 9.34 -8.47
C SER A 22 12.69 9.68 -9.42
N HIS A 23 12.49 10.69 -10.27
CA HIS A 23 13.49 11.25 -11.19
C HIS A 23 14.61 11.97 -10.41
N HIS A 24 15.40 11.21 -9.66
CA HIS A 24 16.74 11.55 -9.16
C HIS A 24 17.34 10.32 -8.47
N LEU A 25 18.19 9.57 -9.18
CA LEU A 25 19.27 8.69 -8.66
C LEU A 25 19.07 8.08 -7.24
N LEU A 26 17.93 7.42 -7.01
CA LEU A 26 17.67 6.62 -5.81
C LEU A 26 17.29 5.20 -6.23
N PRO A 27 17.83 4.16 -5.58
CA PRO A 27 17.59 2.79 -5.98
C PRO A 27 16.16 2.35 -5.65
N ILE A 28 15.70 1.47 -6.53
CA ILE A 28 14.39 0.89 -6.64
C ILE A 28 14.13 0.00 -5.43
N ILE A 29 13.15 0.34 -4.59
CA ILE A 29 12.69 -0.52 -3.50
C ILE A 29 11.52 -1.39 -4.00
N PRO A 30 11.66 -2.72 -4.11
CA PRO A 30 10.53 -3.61 -4.28
C PRO A 30 10.02 -4.01 -2.89
N THR A 31 9.02 -3.30 -2.34
CA THR A 31 8.43 -3.73 -1.06
C THR A 31 6.92 -3.64 -1.06
N ASN A 32 6.30 -4.79 -0.82
CA ASN A 32 4.89 -4.90 -0.46
C ASN A 32 4.62 -3.97 0.73
N VAL A 33 3.79 -2.94 0.52
CA VAL A 33 3.46 -1.95 1.54
C VAL A 33 2.26 -2.43 2.34
N TYR A 34 2.50 -2.82 3.59
CA TYR A 34 1.45 -3.25 4.52
C TYR A 34 0.82 -2.07 5.23
N LEU A 35 -0.50 -2.15 5.33
CA LEU A 35 -1.40 -1.48 6.27
C LEU A 35 -1.18 0.01 6.59
N THR A 36 -0.59 0.82 5.72
CA THR A 36 -0.10 2.17 6.08
C THR A 36 -1.13 3.08 6.72
N VAL A 37 -2.42 2.93 6.45
CA VAL A 37 -3.44 3.77 7.08
C VAL A 37 -3.83 3.27 8.48
N LEU A 38 -4.10 1.98 8.66
CA LEU A 38 -4.54 1.42 9.95
C LEU A 38 -3.38 1.17 10.92
N MET A 39 -2.17 0.94 10.39
CA MET A 39 -0.95 0.65 11.16
C MET A 39 0.26 1.32 10.52
N ASP A 40 1.17 1.88 11.33
CA ASP A 40 2.50 2.28 10.84
C ASP A 40 3.51 1.16 11.15
N ALA A 41 3.37 0.02 10.46
CA ALA A 41 4.21 -1.16 10.67
C ALA A 41 5.70 -0.86 10.45
N TYR A 42 6.01 0.09 9.57
CA TYR A 42 7.38 0.54 9.34
C TYR A 42 7.95 1.27 10.56
N ARG A 43 7.15 2.10 11.23
CA ARG A 43 7.60 2.78 12.46
C ARG A 43 7.92 1.80 13.59
N VAL A 44 7.01 0.86 13.83
CA VAL A 44 7.06 0.01 15.04
C VAL A 44 7.78 -1.32 14.83
N GLY A 45 7.74 -1.87 13.62
CA GLY A 45 8.22 -3.22 13.31
C GLY A 45 9.53 -3.26 12.52
N ASN A 46 9.90 -2.20 11.79
CA ASN A 46 10.98 -2.30 10.80
C ASN A 46 12.34 -2.67 11.38
N ARG A 47 12.72 -2.01 12.49
CA ARG A 47 13.96 -2.31 13.22
C ARG A 47 13.97 -3.75 13.75
N GLN A 48 12.85 -4.20 14.31
CA GLN A 48 12.72 -5.58 14.82
C GLN A 48 12.82 -6.59 13.69
N ALA A 49 12.22 -6.30 12.53
CA ALA A 49 12.27 -7.15 11.35
C ALA A 49 13.71 -7.34 10.82
N PHE A 50 14.53 -6.29 10.83
CA PHE A 50 15.97 -6.41 10.54
C PHE A 50 16.67 -7.35 11.53
N ASN A 51 16.44 -7.18 12.83
CA ASN A 51 17.07 -8.02 13.86
C ASN A 51 16.64 -9.49 13.75
N VAL A 52 15.38 -9.75 13.39
CA VAL A 52 14.91 -11.12 13.10
C VAL A 52 15.59 -11.68 11.85
N ALA A 53 15.72 -10.88 10.79
CA ALA A 53 16.41 -11.29 9.56
C ALA A 53 17.89 -11.63 9.81
N PHE A 54 18.59 -10.80 10.59
CA PHE A 54 19.97 -11.04 10.98
C PHE A 54 20.11 -12.38 11.71
N ARG A 55 19.24 -12.64 12.69
CA ARG A 55 19.22 -13.92 13.41
C ARG A 55 18.93 -15.11 12.49
N LYS A 56 17.94 -15.00 11.60
CA LYS A 56 17.60 -16.06 10.62
C LYS A 56 18.76 -16.40 9.69
N LEU A 57 19.63 -15.43 9.40
CA LEU A 57 20.82 -15.60 8.55
C LEU A 57 22.10 -15.93 9.33
N GLY A 58 22.02 -16.20 10.64
CA GLY A 58 23.19 -16.51 11.48
C GLY A 58 24.12 -15.32 11.73
N LEU A 59 23.61 -14.09 11.59
CA LEU A 59 24.36 -12.85 11.85
C LEU A 59 24.16 -12.43 13.30
N ASP A 60 24.51 -13.30 14.25
CA ASP A 60 24.20 -13.10 15.68
C ASP A 60 24.86 -11.84 16.28
N CYS A 61 25.98 -11.41 15.70
CA CYS A 61 26.64 -10.15 16.07
C CYS A 61 25.94 -8.90 15.53
N ALA A 62 25.01 -9.05 14.58
CA ALA A 62 24.25 -7.94 14.01
C ALA A 62 22.91 -7.77 14.76
N ASN A 63 22.84 -6.72 15.58
CA ASN A 63 21.63 -6.31 16.27
C ASN A 63 21.53 -4.80 16.30
N TRP A 64 20.57 -4.24 15.56
CA TRP A 64 20.33 -2.80 15.53
C TRP A 64 19.51 -2.39 16.75
N SER A 65 20.22 -1.80 17.71
CA SER A 65 19.60 -1.00 18.78
C SER A 65 18.88 0.22 18.17
N GLU A 66 17.97 0.82 18.92
CA GLU A 66 17.24 2.00 18.44
C GLU A 66 18.18 3.16 18.04
N PRO A 67 19.20 3.54 18.84
CA PRO A 67 20.13 4.59 18.43
C PRO A 67 20.89 4.28 17.13
N VAL A 68 21.33 3.02 16.94
CA VAL A 68 22.03 2.59 15.72
C VAL A 68 21.11 2.67 14.51
N TYR A 69 19.89 2.16 14.65
CA TYR A 69 18.90 2.18 13.58
C TYR A 69 18.54 3.62 13.17
N LEU A 70 18.29 4.52 14.13
CA LEU A 70 17.96 5.91 13.85
C LEU A 70 19.12 6.67 13.19
N ASP A 71 20.38 6.39 13.58
CA ASP A 71 21.56 6.95 12.92
C ASP A 71 21.67 6.48 11.46
N LEU A 72 21.44 5.18 11.21
CA LEU A 72 21.43 4.61 9.86
C LEU A 72 20.32 5.22 9.01
N VAL A 73 19.09 5.29 9.52
CA VAL A 73 17.95 5.93 8.83
C VAL A 73 18.27 7.38 8.49
N ARG A 74 18.85 8.14 9.42
CA ARG A 74 19.23 9.54 9.20
C ARG A 74 20.28 9.68 8.10
N LYS A 75 21.37 8.90 8.17
CA LYS A 75 22.50 8.97 7.23
C LYS A 75 22.14 8.49 5.83
N CYS A 76 21.28 7.48 5.73
CA CYS A 76 20.90 6.86 4.47
C CYS A 76 19.54 7.35 3.95
N SER A 77 18.91 8.31 4.62
CA SER A 77 17.56 8.79 4.27
C SER A 77 16.52 7.66 4.19
N GLY A 78 16.65 6.63 5.02
CA GLY A 78 15.76 5.45 5.02
C GLY A 78 15.98 4.45 3.88
N ASP A 79 16.98 4.65 3.03
CA ASP A 79 17.36 3.67 1.99
C ASP A 79 17.97 2.43 2.68
N GLU A 80 17.17 1.36 2.76
CA GLU A 80 17.50 0.13 3.49
C GLU A 80 18.75 -0.58 2.95
N GLU A 81 18.98 -0.53 1.63
CA GLU A 81 20.17 -1.10 1.01
C GLU A 81 21.41 -0.28 1.38
N ARG A 82 21.33 1.05 1.33
CA ARG A 82 22.41 1.93 1.80
C ARG A 82 22.66 1.77 3.30
N MET A 83 21.62 1.57 4.11
CA MET A 83 21.75 1.32 5.55
C MET A 83 22.56 0.05 5.82
N LEU A 84 22.21 -1.05 5.15
CA LEU A 84 22.93 -2.32 5.29
C LEU A 84 24.38 -2.20 4.81
N ASN A 85 24.60 -1.60 3.64
CA ASN A 85 25.95 -1.37 3.12
C ASN A 85 26.80 -0.50 4.07
N LEU A 86 26.23 0.60 4.58
CA LEU A 86 26.91 1.49 5.52
C LEU A 86 27.25 0.76 6.83
N TYR A 87 26.33 -0.07 7.33
CA TYR A 87 26.54 -0.86 8.53
C TYR A 87 27.69 -1.86 8.35
N PHE A 88 27.61 -2.76 7.36
CA PHE A 88 28.64 -3.78 7.14
C PHE A 88 29.99 -3.21 6.72
N ASN A 89 30.04 -2.06 6.03
CA ASN A 89 31.30 -1.37 5.76
C ASN A 89 31.98 -0.82 7.02
N ARG A 90 31.21 -0.50 8.08
CA ARG A 90 31.77 0.01 9.35
C ARG A 90 32.14 -1.09 10.32
N ILE A 91 31.29 -2.10 10.46
CA ILE A 91 31.46 -3.16 11.46
C ILE A 91 32.17 -4.42 10.91
N GLY A 92 32.29 -4.52 9.59
CA GLY A 92 32.84 -5.68 8.90
C GLY A 92 31.76 -6.52 8.19
N TRP A 93 32.09 -7.00 7.00
CA TRP A 93 31.28 -8.00 6.30
C TRP A 93 31.56 -9.40 6.86
N PRO A 94 30.61 -10.35 6.76
CA PRO A 94 30.87 -11.74 7.14
C PRO A 94 32.11 -12.30 6.43
N THR A 95 33.03 -12.92 7.16
CA THR A 95 34.35 -13.33 6.63
C THR A 95 34.24 -14.35 5.49
N SER A 96 33.19 -15.17 5.50
CA SER A 96 32.90 -16.16 4.46
C SER A 96 32.22 -15.58 3.22
N LEU A 97 31.95 -14.27 3.16
CA LEU A 97 31.21 -13.63 2.08
C LEU A 97 32.18 -12.94 1.08
N PRO A 98 32.33 -13.47 -0.14
CA PRO A 98 33.11 -12.84 -1.20
C PRO A 98 32.56 -11.46 -1.59
N THR A 99 33.44 -10.57 -2.07
CA THR A 99 33.04 -9.20 -2.45
C THR A 99 31.97 -9.16 -3.56
N ASN A 100 32.03 -10.07 -4.54
CA ASN A 100 31.04 -10.19 -5.61
C ASN A 100 29.68 -10.72 -5.13
N GLU A 101 29.60 -11.32 -3.94
CA GLU A 101 28.36 -11.86 -3.37
C GLU A 101 27.65 -10.88 -2.42
N ARG A 102 28.25 -9.71 -2.16
CA ARG A 102 27.67 -8.68 -1.28
C ARG A 102 26.28 -8.22 -1.74
N GLY A 103 26.09 -7.98 -3.03
CA GLY A 103 24.79 -7.57 -3.59
C GLY A 103 23.70 -8.63 -3.37
N PRO A 104 23.89 -9.89 -3.80
CA PRO A 104 22.99 -10.99 -3.50
C PRO A 104 22.70 -11.18 -2.00
N PHE A 105 23.71 -11.03 -1.14
CA PHE A 105 23.54 -11.12 0.30
C PHE A 105 22.66 -10.00 0.87
N ILE A 106 22.85 -8.74 0.44
CA ILE A 106 21.98 -7.65 0.86
C ILE A 106 20.51 -7.93 0.46
N LYS A 107 20.30 -8.47 -0.74
CA LYS A 107 18.96 -8.88 -1.20
C LYS A 107 18.37 -10.01 -0.35
N SER A 108 19.18 -10.96 0.12
CA SER A 108 18.69 -12.03 1.02
C SER A 108 18.29 -11.47 2.39
N VAL A 109 19.07 -10.56 2.97
CA VAL A 109 18.72 -9.85 4.21
C VAL A 109 17.40 -9.10 4.06
N LEU A 110 17.24 -8.32 2.99
CA LEU A 110 16.00 -7.56 2.75
C LEU A 110 14.79 -8.48 2.54
N ARG A 111 14.98 -9.65 1.91
CA ARG A 111 13.93 -10.66 1.77
C ARG A 111 13.52 -11.25 3.12
N GLU A 112 14.48 -11.67 3.94
CA GLU A 112 14.15 -12.22 5.27
C GLU A 112 13.56 -11.16 6.21
N LYS A 113 14.03 -9.91 6.10
CA LYS A 113 13.45 -8.76 6.82
C LYS A 113 12.02 -8.50 6.37
N LYS A 114 11.72 -8.63 5.08
CA LYS A 114 10.34 -8.56 4.58
C LYS A 114 9.48 -9.64 5.23
N ASN A 115 9.90 -10.90 5.15
CA ASN A 115 9.15 -12.01 5.77
C ASN A 115 8.88 -11.77 7.26
N ALA A 116 9.88 -11.27 8.00
CA ALA A 116 9.73 -10.94 9.42
C ALA A 116 8.74 -9.79 9.67
N LEU A 117 8.69 -8.79 8.79
CA LEU A 117 7.72 -7.69 8.89
C LEU A 117 6.30 -8.19 8.57
N ASP A 118 6.16 -9.10 7.60
CA ASP A 118 4.89 -9.73 7.24
C ASP A 118 4.34 -10.51 8.45
N GLU A 119 5.17 -11.34 9.08
CA GLU A 119 4.84 -12.05 10.32
C GLU A 119 4.43 -11.07 11.44
N PHE A 120 5.14 -9.94 11.59
CA PHE A 120 4.81 -8.90 12.57
C PHE A 120 3.42 -8.29 12.33
N VAL A 121 3.09 -7.93 11.08
CA VAL A 121 1.78 -7.35 10.73
C VAL A 121 0.64 -8.35 10.96
N MET A 122 0.89 -9.64 10.73
CA MET A 122 -0.07 -10.70 10.99
C MET A 122 -0.22 -11.01 12.48
N SER A 123 0.75 -10.64 13.31
CA SER A 123 0.68 -10.86 14.76
C SER A 123 -0.48 -10.10 15.41
N LYS A 124 -1.17 -10.72 16.36
CA LYS A 124 -2.26 -10.10 17.13
C LYS A 124 -1.81 -8.91 17.97
N SER A 125 -0.55 -8.91 18.40
CA SER A 125 0.03 -7.90 19.28
C SER A 125 0.47 -6.62 18.56
N SER A 126 0.43 -6.58 17.23
CA SER A 126 0.85 -5.40 16.48
C SER A 126 -0.19 -4.28 16.67
N PRO A 127 0.24 -3.08 17.13
CA PRO A 127 -0.69 -2.02 17.51
C PRO A 127 -1.28 -1.33 16.28
N LEU A 128 -2.57 -1.04 16.34
CA LEU A 128 -3.21 -0.11 15.42
C LEU A 128 -2.66 1.31 15.64
N ARG A 129 -2.82 2.19 14.63
CA ARG A 129 -2.43 3.60 14.77
C ARG A 129 -3.23 4.27 15.89
N PRO A 130 -2.58 5.10 16.72
CA PRO A 130 -3.28 5.91 17.71
C PRO A 130 -4.42 6.70 17.05
N GLY A 131 -5.60 6.69 17.68
CA GLY A 131 -6.79 7.41 17.24
C GLY A 131 -7.64 6.71 16.17
N VAL A 132 -7.19 5.60 15.56
CA VAL A 132 -7.98 4.93 14.50
C VAL A 132 -9.25 4.31 15.05
N GLU A 133 -9.20 3.76 16.26
CA GLU A 133 -10.35 3.17 16.93
C GLU A 133 -11.42 4.23 17.23
N SER A 134 -11.00 5.36 17.82
CA SER A 134 -11.88 6.52 18.04
C SER A 134 -12.44 7.05 16.73
N PHE A 135 -11.63 7.11 15.67
CA PHE A 135 -12.10 7.54 14.36
C PHE A 135 -13.19 6.63 13.78
N ILE A 136 -13.08 5.31 13.98
CA ILE A 136 -14.12 4.34 13.59
C ILE A 136 -15.39 4.55 14.42
N ASP A 137 -15.23 4.72 15.73
CA ASP A 137 -16.35 4.94 16.64
C ASP A 137 -17.10 6.25 16.32
N ASP A 138 -16.37 7.33 16.07
CA ASP A 138 -16.92 8.63 15.66
C ASP A 138 -17.66 8.52 14.31
N ALA A 139 -17.09 7.80 13.34
CA ALA A 139 -17.73 7.60 12.04
C ALA A 139 -19.08 6.89 12.20
N TYR A 140 -19.12 5.86 13.03
CA TYR A 140 -20.32 5.09 13.31
C TYR A 140 -21.38 5.93 14.04
N GLN A 141 -20.99 6.71 15.06
CA GLN A 141 -21.89 7.60 15.79
C GLN A 141 -22.52 8.67 14.89
N GLU A 142 -21.77 9.15 13.91
CA GLU A 142 -22.23 10.13 12.92
C GLU A 142 -22.99 9.49 11.73
N GLY A 143 -23.17 8.17 11.74
CA GLY A 143 -23.89 7.44 10.67
C GLY A 143 -23.14 7.39 9.34
N ILE A 144 -21.81 7.54 9.34
CA ILE A 144 -20.97 7.52 8.15
C ILE A 144 -20.49 6.08 7.89
N PRO A 145 -20.85 5.46 6.75
CA PRO A 145 -20.36 4.13 6.41
C PRO A 145 -18.83 4.13 6.24
N LEU A 146 -18.17 3.22 6.95
CA LEU A 146 -16.73 3.03 6.87
C LEU A 146 -16.40 1.66 6.28
N VAL A 147 -15.60 1.67 5.21
CA VAL A 147 -15.18 0.48 4.48
C VAL A 147 -13.66 0.39 4.50
N ILE A 148 -13.15 -0.74 4.97
CA ILE A 148 -11.74 -1.08 4.94
C ILE A 148 -11.52 -1.98 3.73
N VAL A 149 -10.72 -1.52 2.79
CA VAL A 149 -10.37 -2.32 1.62
C VAL A 149 -9.00 -2.95 1.90
N THR A 150 -8.83 -4.22 1.54
CA THR A 150 -7.60 -5.01 1.74
C THR A 150 -7.15 -5.72 0.45
N ALA A 151 -7.93 -5.60 -0.63
CA ALA A 151 -7.78 -6.30 -1.90
C ALA A 151 -6.64 -5.77 -2.80
N TYR A 152 -5.42 -5.77 -2.28
CA TYR A 152 -4.27 -5.09 -2.90
C TYR A 152 -3.08 -6.00 -3.20
N GLY A 153 -3.24 -7.31 -3.03
CA GLY A 153 -2.18 -8.29 -3.28
C GLY A 153 -2.59 -9.72 -2.94
N LYS A 154 -1.67 -10.68 -3.10
CA LYS A 154 -1.92 -12.11 -2.89
C LYS A 154 -2.37 -12.45 -1.45
N SER A 155 -2.05 -11.61 -0.47
CA SER A 155 -2.35 -11.80 0.96
C SER A 155 -3.52 -10.95 1.49
N GLY A 156 -4.35 -10.36 0.61
CA GLY A 156 -5.45 -9.48 1.02
C GLY A 156 -6.39 -10.10 2.07
N ASP A 157 -6.73 -11.38 1.91
CA ASP A 157 -7.66 -12.06 2.82
C ASP A 157 -7.02 -12.38 4.19
N GLU A 158 -5.71 -12.61 4.23
CA GLU A 158 -4.97 -12.78 5.49
C GLU A 158 -4.90 -11.46 6.25
N ILE A 159 -4.65 -10.36 5.52
CA ILE A 159 -4.66 -9.01 6.06
C ILE A 159 -6.05 -8.67 6.63
N ALA A 160 -7.12 -8.99 5.89
CA ALA A 160 -8.49 -8.79 6.37
C ALA A 160 -8.75 -9.51 7.71
N ARG A 161 -8.37 -10.78 7.82
CA ARG A 161 -8.50 -11.55 9.07
C ARG A 161 -7.70 -10.91 10.21
N SER A 162 -6.47 -10.49 9.95
CA SER A 162 -5.61 -9.82 10.92
C SER A 162 -6.23 -8.52 11.45
N ILE A 163 -6.89 -7.73 10.59
CA ILE A 163 -7.62 -6.52 10.98
C ILE A 163 -8.85 -6.86 11.84
N ILE A 164 -9.59 -7.90 11.47
CA ILE A 164 -10.77 -8.38 12.21
C ILE A 164 -10.41 -8.67 13.67
N GLU A 165 -9.31 -9.40 13.86
CA GLU A 165 -8.85 -9.75 15.20
C GLU A 165 -8.38 -8.53 16.01
N LYS A 166 -7.79 -7.53 15.36
CA LYS A 166 -7.26 -6.32 16.02
C LYS A 166 -8.34 -5.32 16.43
N LEU A 167 -9.35 -5.12 15.58
CA LEU A 167 -10.45 -4.20 15.87
C LEU A 167 -11.40 -4.76 16.95
N GLY A 168 -11.43 -6.08 17.11
CA GLY A 168 -12.32 -6.76 18.03
C GLY A 168 -13.78 -6.78 17.56
N HIS A 169 -14.59 -7.63 18.18
CA HIS A 169 -15.98 -7.87 17.77
C HIS A 169 -16.85 -6.61 17.80
N GLU A 170 -16.59 -5.69 18.73
CA GLU A 170 -17.37 -4.47 18.89
C GLU A 170 -17.28 -3.58 17.63
N ARG A 171 -16.06 -3.32 17.14
CA ARG A 171 -15.83 -2.41 16.00
C ARG A 171 -16.01 -3.09 14.66
N ILE A 172 -15.92 -4.42 14.60
CA ILE A 172 -16.20 -5.15 13.35
C ILE A 172 -17.65 -5.06 12.92
N SER A 173 -18.60 -4.87 13.84
CA SER A 173 -19.98 -4.55 13.45
C SER A 173 -20.15 -3.14 12.86
N LYS A 174 -19.18 -2.24 13.09
CA LYS A 174 -19.19 -0.82 12.67
C LYS A 174 -18.51 -0.58 11.32
N VAL A 175 -17.75 -1.56 10.80
CA VAL A 175 -16.98 -1.43 9.55
C VAL A 175 -17.30 -2.57 8.58
N LYS A 176 -17.22 -2.29 7.27
CA LYS A 176 -17.24 -3.34 6.23
C LYS A 176 -15.83 -3.60 5.75
N ILE A 177 -15.44 -4.86 5.61
CA ILE A 177 -14.12 -5.23 5.08
C ILE A 177 -14.29 -5.82 3.69
N VAL A 178 -13.52 -5.30 2.73
CA VAL A 178 -13.54 -5.71 1.32
C VAL A 178 -12.17 -6.27 0.96
N GLY A 179 -12.06 -7.60 0.96
CA GLY A 179 -10.91 -8.37 0.52
C GLY A 179 -11.00 -8.80 -0.94
N ASN A 180 -10.12 -9.71 -1.35
CA ASN A 180 -10.02 -10.09 -2.76
C ASN A 180 -11.30 -10.79 -3.24
N GLU A 181 -11.92 -11.59 -2.38
CA GLU A 181 -13.17 -12.29 -2.70
C GLU A 181 -14.36 -11.34 -2.80
N GLU A 182 -14.45 -10.34 -1.93
CA GLU A 182 -15.49 -9.32 -1.99
C GLU A 182 -15.37 -8.49 -3.27
N VAL A 183 -14.15 -8.15 -3.69
CA VAL A 183 -13.92 -7.47 -4.98
C VAL A 183 -14.39 -8.33 -6.14
N LYS A 184 -14.02 -9.61 -6.20
CA LYS A 184 -14.48 -10.52 -7.26
C LYS A 184 -16.00 -10.65 -7.34
N ARG A 185 -16.69 -10.56 -6.19
CA ARG A 185 -18.15 -10.64 -6.09
C ARG A 185 -18.85 -9.32 -6.42
N SER A 186 -18.18 -8.18 -6.30
CA SER A 186 -18.75 -6.87 -6.64
C SER A 186 -19.16 -6.78 -8.11
N PHE A 187 -20.14 -5.94 -8.43
CA PHE A 187 -20.60 -5.72 -9.80
C PHE A 187 -19.44 -5.37 -10.74
N TYR A 188 -18.60 -4.41 -10.31
CA TYR A 188 -17.46 -4.00 -11.13
C TYR A 188 -16.37 -5.07 -11.22
N GLY A 189 -16.13 -5.84 -10.15
CA GLY A 189 -15.19 -6.96 -10.19
C GLY A 189 -15.62 -8.07 -11.15
N GLN A 190 -16.92 -8.38 -11.22
CA GLN A 190 -17.45 -9.34 -12.19
C GLN A 190 -17.28 -8.87 -13.64
N LEU A 191 -17.46 -7.57 -13.88
CA LEU A 191 -17.21 -6.95 -15.19
C LEU A 191 -15.74 -7.04 -15.62
N VAL A 192 -14.82 -6.69 -14.71
CA VAL A 192 -13.37 -6.71 -15.02
C VAL A 192 -12.84 -8.14 -15.15
N THR A 193 -13.40 -9.09 -14.40
CA THR A 193 -12.95 -10.49 -14.43
C THR A 193 -13.60 -11.30 -15.57
N ASN A 194 -14.46 -10.69 -16.40
CA ASN A 194 -15.18 -11.35 -17.50
C ASN A 194 -15.90 -12.66 -17.11
N LYS A 195 -16.31 -12.80 -15.84
CA LYS A 195 -17.05 -14.00 -15.40
C LYS A 195 -18.56 -13.92 -15.70
N GLY A 196 -19.00 -12.83 -16.34
CA GLY A 196 -20.40 -12.57 -16.68
C GLY A 196 -20.79 -12.75 -18.15
N LEU A 197 -19.84 -12.92 -19.08
CA LEU A 197 -20.12 -13.13 -20.51
C LEU A 197 -19.09 -14.07 -21.14
N SER A 198 -19.57 -15.25 -21.57
CA SER A 198 -18.91 -16.20 -22.48
C SER A 198 -17.68 -16.98 -21.95
N SER A 199 -17.91 -18.24 -21.56
CA SER A 199 -16.90 -19.30 -21.58
C SER A 199 -16.63 -19.77 -23.03
N GLY A 200 -16.16 -18.86 -23.88
CA GLY A 200 -15.94 -19.08 -25.31
C GLY A 200 -14.53 -18.71 -25.76
N SER A 201 -14.15 -19.23 -26.93
CA SER A 201 -12.90 -19.00 -27.67
C SER A 201 -12.43 -17.54 -27.76
N ASP A 202 -13.33 -16.59 -27.55
CA ASP A 202 -13.10 -15.15 -27.65
C ASP A 202 -12.25 -14.59 -26.50
N GLU A 203 -12.19 -15.25 -25.34
CA GLU A 203 -11.33 -14.83 -24.21
C GLU A 203 -9.83 -15.01 -24.52
N GLN A 204 -9.49 -16.07 -25.25
CA GLN A 204 -8.12 -16.33 -25.71
C GLN A 204 -7.67 -15.24 -26.70
N ILE A 205 -8.56 -14.89 -27.63
CA ILE A 205 -8.33 -13.87 -28.66
C ILE A 205 -8.22 -12.48 -28.02
N ALA A 206 -9.08 -12.14 -27.05
CA ALA A 206 -9.01 -10.86 -26.36
C ALA A 206 -7.75 -10.71 -25.51
N LYS A 207 -7.31 -11.78 -24.81
CA LYS A 207 -6.03 -11.78 -24.07
C LYS A 207 -4.83 -11.64 -25.01
N GLU A 208 -4.83 -12.33 -26.15
CA GLU A 208 -3.79 -12.18 -27.16
C GLU A 208 -3.80 -10.79 -27.81
N ALA A 209 -4.98 -10.20 -28.06
CA ALA A 209 -5.12 -8.85 -28.59
C ALA A 209 -4.60 -7.79 -27.60
N ILE A 210 -4.93 -7.92 -26.31
CA ILE A 210 -4.39 -7.02 -25.27
C ILE A 210 -2.88 -7.15 -25.16
N LYS A 211 -2.35 -8.38 -25.21
CA LYS A 211 -0.91 -8.64 -25.21
C LYS A 211 -0.22 -8.06 -26.44
N ALA A 212 -0.84 -8.16 -27.62
CA ALA A 212 -0.33 -7.60 -28.87
C ALA A 212 -0.32 -6.07 -28.86
N VAL A 213 -1.43 -5.43 -28.44
CA VAL A 213 -1.51 -3.97 -28.26
C VAL A 213 -0.47 -3.47 -27.27
N SER A 214 -0.25 -4.22 -26.19
CA SER A 214 0.79 -3.88 -25.22
C SER A 214 2.20 -4.00 -25.79
N ALA A 215 2.48 -5.04 -26.58
CA ALA A 215 3.78 -5.22 -27.24
C ALA A 215 4.05 -4.13 -28.29
N GLU A 216 3.01 -3.68 -28.99
CA GLU A 216 3.12 -2.62 -29.99
C GLU A 216 3.32 -1.24 -29.36
N LYS A 217 2.63 -0.95 -28.24
CA LYS A 217 2.93 0.21 -27.40
C LYS A 217 4.37 0.18 -26.86
N GLN A 218 4.87 -1.00 -26.49
CA GLN A 218 6.25 -1.19 -26.06
C GLN A 218 7.23 -0.76 -27.16
N LYS A 219 7.01 -1.28 -28.37
CA LYS A 219 7.86 -1.01 -29.53
C LYS A 219 7.87 0.48 -29.92
N ILE A 220 6.70 1.12 -29.96
CA ILE A 220 6.60 2.55 -30.30
C ILE A 220 7.35 3.41 -29.30
N ALA A 221 7.23 3.13 -28.00
CA ALA A 221 7.92 3.97 -27.02
C ALA A 221 9.41 3.61 -26.87
N GLU A 222 9.86 2.40 -27.21
CA GLU A 222 11.29 2.08 -27.42
C GLU A 222 11.88 2.85 -28.61
N ASP A 223 11.14 2.95 -29.72
CA ASP A 223 11.55 3.73 -30.89
C ASP A 223 11.65 5.23 -30.57
N VAL A 224 10.69 5.78 -29.82
CA VAL A 224 10.72 7.18 -29.35
C VAL A 224 11.86 7.42 -28.36
N ALA A 225 12.12 6.47 -27.47
CA ALA A 225 13.22 6.52 -26.50
C ALA A 225 14.60 6.53 -27.19
N SER A 226 14.76 5.70 -28.22
CA SER A 226 15.93 5.64 -29.11
C SER A 226 16.20 7.00 -29.78
N VAL A 227 15.16 7.63 -30.34
CA VAL A 227 15.27 8.95 -30.98
C VAL A 227 15.66 10.04 -29.97
N LEU A 228 15.18 9.94 -28.73
CA LEU A 228 15.42 10.93 -27.68
C LEU A 228 16.67 10.65 -26.83
N LYS A 229 17.44 9.57 -27.10
CA LYS A 229 18.52 9.06 -26.23
C LYS A 229 18.08 8.91 -24.76
N LEU A 230 16.84 8.53 -24.56
CA LEU A 230 16.28 8.21 -23.25
C LEU A 230 16.14 6.70 -23.13
N SER A 231 16.34 6.14 -21.96
CA SER A 231 15.93 4.78 -21.65
C SER A 231 14.47 4.83 -21.18
N VAL A 232 13.54 4.26 -21.94
CA VAL A 232 12.14 4.14 -21.53
C VAL A 232 11.85 2.64 -21.35
N GLU A 233 11.72 2.20 -20.09
CA GLU A 233 11.06 0.93 -19.79
C GLU A 233 9.56 1.20 -19.71
N ILE A 234 8.76 0.66 -20.65
CA ILE A 234 7.31 0.77 -20.60
C ILE A 234 6.80 -0.35 -19.71
N ASP A 235 6.17 0.04 -18.60
CA ASP A 235 5.83 -0.84 -17.49
C ASP A 235 4.44 -1.47 -17.67
N THR A 236 4.41 -2.69 -18.22
CA THR A 236 3.20 -3.52 -18.34
C THR A 236 2.61 -3.95 -17.00
N GLY A 237 3.40 -3.95 -15.91
CA GLY A 237 2.93 -4.34 -14.57
C GLY A 237 2.15 -3.24 -13.84
N SER A 238 2.42 -1.97 -14.18
CA SER A 238 1.76 -0.81 -13.58
C SER A 238 0.26 -0.74 -13.90
N SER A 239 -0.14 -1.14 -15.12
CA SER A 239 -1.53 -1.09 -15.59
C SER A 239 -2.42 -2.11 -14.87
N GLU A 240 -1.96 -3.36 -14.72
CA GLU A 240 -2.72 -4.43 -14.05
C GLU A 240 -2.91 -4.13 -12.54
N SER A 241 -1.88 -3.55 -11.89
CA SER A 241 -1.96 -3.14 -10.48
C SER A 241 -2.94 -1.98 -10.27
N LEU A 242 -2.99 -1.03 -11.22
CA LEU A 242 -3.91 0.10 -11.17
C LEU A 242 -5.36 -0.35 -11.37
N GLU A 243 -5.62 -1.26 -12.32
CA GLU A 243 -6.95 -1.83 -12.56
C GLU A 243 -7.50 -2.56 -11.33
N LYS A 244 -6.67 -3.38 -10.67
CA LYS A 244 -7.03 -4.04 -9.40
C LYS A 244 -7.39 -3.03 -8.32
N THR A 245 -6.61 -1.95 -8.23
CA THR A 245 -6.87 -0.87 -7.27
C THR A 245 -8.19 -0.18 -7.56
N VAL A 246 -8.44 0.18 -8.82
CA VAL A 246 -9.71 0.78 -9.26
C VAL A 246 -10.89 -0.15 -8.95
N ALA A 247 -10.75 -1.44 -9.21
CA ALA A 247 -11.79 -2.42 -8.90
C ALA A 247 -12.06 -2.52 -7.40
N ALA A 248 -11.01 -2.52 -6.58
CA ALA A 248 -11.12 -2.54 -5.13
C ALA A 248 -11.80 -1.29 -4.56
N LEU A 249 -11.49 -0.10 -5.08
CA LEU A 249 -12.12 1.15 -4.67
C LEU A 249 -13.60 1.21 -5.05
N ARG A 250 -13.94 0.75 -6.26
CA ARG A 250 -15.33 0.67 -6.73
C ARG A 250 -16.14 -0.34 -5.91
N ALA A 251 -15.57 -1.51 -5.64
CA ALA A 251 -16.17 -2.49 -4.73
C ALA A 251 -16.39 -1.88 -3.34
N GLY A 252 -15.39 -1.17 -2.80
CA GLY A 252 -15.52 -0.49 -1.51
C GLY A 252 -16.72 0.45 -1.45
N ALA A 253 -16.92 1.28 -2.48
CA ALA A 253 -18.09 2.15 -2.60
C ALA A 253 -19.41 1.38 -2.73
N GLU A 254 -19.43 0.31 -3.54
CA GLU A 254 -20.59 -0.58 -3.69
C GLU A 254 -21.02 -1.20 -2.35
N TYR A 255 -20.07 -1.78 -1.60
CA TYR A 255 -20.34 -2.33 -0.27
C TYR A 255 -20.72 -1.24 0.73
N ALA A 256 -20.26 0.00 0.58
CA ALA A 256 -20.73 1.12 1.39
C ALA A 256 -22.20 1.48 1.10
N GLY A 257 -22.72 1.13 -0.08
CA GLY A 257 -24.04 1.54 -0.54
C GLY A 257 -24.08 2.99 -1.05
N VAL A 258 -22.92 3.54 -1.44
CA VAL A 258 -22.77 4.95 -1.82
C VAL A 258 -22.02 5.05 -3.15
N PRO A 259 -22.41 5.94 -4.08
CA PRO A 259 -21.65 6.16 -5.32
C PRO A 259 -20.21 6.56 -5.01
N PHE A 260 -19.25 6.10 -5.82
CA PHE A 260 -17.82 6.36 -5.54
C PHE A 260 -17.42 7.85 -5.57
N GLN A 261 -18.18 8.71 -6.27
CA GLN A 261 -18.00 10.17 -6.26
C GLN A 261 -18.34 10.78 -4.90
N ASN A 262 -19.19 10.07 -4.16
CA ASN A 262 -19.65 10.36 -2.82
C ASN A 262 -18.87 9.48 -1.82
N CYS A 263 -17.60 9.19 -2.11
CA CYS A 263 -16.71 8.51 -1.19
C CYS A 263 -15.45 9.35 -1.03
N VAL A 264 -14.86 9.34 0.17
CA VAL A 264 -13.53 9.89 0.41
C VAL A 264 -12.59 8.74 0.68
N LEU A 265 -11.57 8.63 -0.16
CA LEU A 265 -10.47 7.70 0.04
C LEU A 265 -9.52 8.25 1.10
N ILE A 266 -9.16 7.41 2.07
CA ILE A 266 -7.98 7.63 2.91
C ILE A 266 -6.94 6.60 2.48
N ALA A 267 -5.83 7.08 1.90
CA ALA A 267 -4.75 6.23 1.40
C ALA A 267 -3.42 6.57 2.07
N GLY A 268 -2.48 5.62 2.15
CA GLY A 268 -1.14 5.89 2.69
C GLY A 268 -0.02 5.72 1.67
N ASN A 269 -0.34 5.62 0.37
CA ASN A 269 0.60 5.32 -0.72
C ASN A 269 0.10 5.87 -2.08
N GLN A 270 0.98 5.86 -3.08
CA GLN A 270 0.72 6.46 -4.39
C GLN A 270 -0.27 5.67 -5.24
N THR A 271 -0.30 4.34 -5.15
CA THR A 271 -1.23 3.53 -5.96
C THR A 271 -2.67 3.78 -5.57
N GLY A 272 -2.96 3.92 -4.27
CA GLY A 272 -4.28 4.30 -3.79
C GLY A 272 -4.69 5.67 -4.31
N VAL A 273 -3.77 6.65 -4.26
CA VAL A 273 -3.99 8.00 -4.79
C VAL A 273 -4.26 7.98 -6.29
N ALA A 274 -3.43 7.29 -7.07
CA ALA A 274 -3.59 7.15 -8.51
C ALA A 274 -4.89 6.43 -8.89
N GLY A 275 -5.27 5.39 -8.13
CA GLY A 275 -6.53 4.68 -8.31
C GLY A 275 -7.76 5.56 -8.04
N ALA A 276 -7.71 6.38 -6.99
CA ALA A 276 -8.76 7.36 -6.69
C ALA A 276 -8.86 8.43 -7.77
N GLU A 277 -7.73 9.01 -8.18
CA GLU A 277 -7.65 10.00 -9.24
C GLU A 277 -8.25 9.45 -10.55
N ARG A 278 -7.95 8.20 -10.90
CA ARG A 278 -8.45 7.53 -12.11
C ARG A 278 -9.98 7.44 -12.17
N ILE A 279 -10.65 7.37 -11.01
CA ILE A 279 -12.11 7.31 -10.93
C ILE A 279 -12.74 8.62 -10.43
N GLY A 280 -11.95 9.67 -10.19
CA GLY A 280 -12.45 10.93 -9.63
C GLY A 280 -12.96 10.81 -8.19
N MET A 281 -12.47 9.86 -7.40
CA MET A 281 -12.77 9.75 -5.98
C MET A 281 -11.86 10.70 -5.20
N PRO A 282 -12.38 11.63 -4.39
CA PRO A 282 -11.57 12.47 -3.52
C PRO A 282 -10.65 11.64 -2.61
N CYS A 283 -9.38 12.03 -2.54
CA CYS A 283 -8.37 11.30 -1.76
C CYS A 283 -7.69 12.19 -0.72
N ILE A 284 -7.57 11.68 0.50
CA ILE A 284 -6.77 12.23 1.59
C ILE A 284 -5.66 11.23 1.85
N VAL A 285 -4.44 11.74 1.95
CA VAL A 285 -3.30 10.90 2.30
C VAL A 285 -3.05 10.95 3.80
N LEU A 286 -2.88 9.77 4.39
CA LEU A 286 -2.41 9.60 5.75
C LEU A 286 -0.98 9.02 5.69
N ARG A 287 0.02 9.85 5.93
CA ARG A 287 1.43 9.47 5.79
C ARG A 287 1.84 8.44 6.83
N SER A 288 2.74 7.56 6.43
CA SER A 288 3.45 6.63 7.30
C SER A 288 4.91 7.01 7.38
N SER A 289 5.64 6.38 8.30
CA SER A 289 7.09 6.54 8.36
C SER A 289 7.77 6.15 7.03
N LEU A 290 7.21 5.17 6.31
CA LEU A 290 7.65 4.75 4.98
C LEU A 290 7.38 5.82 3.90
N THR A 291 6.26 6.52 4.00
CA THR A 291 5.82 7.53 3.01
C THR A 291 6.03 8.97 3.46
N SER A 292 6.87 9.16 4.48
CA SER A 292 7.14 10.47 5.10
C SER A 292 7.70 11.52 4.14
N ARG A 293 8.47 11.06 3.14
CA ARG A 293 9.09 11.90 2.10
C ARG A 293 8.41 11.79 0.74
N ALA A 294 7.34 11.01 0.63
CA ALA A 294 6.62 10.86 -0.62
C ALA A 294 5.74 12.09 -0.89
N GLU A 295 5.66 12.48 -2.16
CA GLU A 295 4.83 13.58 -2.63
C GLU A 295 3.54 13.02 -3.24
N PHE A 296 2.41 13.63 -2.87
CA PHE A 296 1.07 13.18 -3.26
C PHE A 296 0.28 14.32 -3.92
N HIS A 297 0.69 14.69 -5.14
CA HIS A 297 0.16 15.85 -5.85
C HIS A 297 -1.37 15.83 -6.05
N SER A 298 -1.96 14.65 -6.26
CA SER A 298 -3.39 14.50 -6.52
C SER A 298 -4.23 14.35 -5.23
N ALA A 299 -3.60 14.34 -4.05
CA ALA A 299 -4.31 14.27 -2.77
C ALA A 299 -4.88 15.65 -2.39
N LYS A 300 -6.13 15.69 -1.94
CA LYS A 300 -6.81 16.92 -1.49
C LYS A 300 -6.28 17.41 -0.14
N ALA A 301 -5.73 16.51 0.67
CA ALA A 301 -5.04 16.83 1.92
C ALA A 301 -4.06 15.73 2.28
N ILE A 302 -3.07 16.09 3.09
CA ILE A 302 -2.07 15.18 3.66
C ILE A 302 -2.11 15.35 5.19
N MET A 303 -2.20 14.24 5.90
CA MET A 303 -2.26 14.14 7.37
C MET A 303 -1.22 13.14 7.87
N ASP A 304 -0.83 13.20 9.14
CA ASP A 304 0.18 12.31 9.72
C ASP A 304 -0.42 11.22 10.63
N GLY A 305 -1.68 11.37 11.02
CA GLY A 305 -2.37 10.41 11.89
C GLY A 305 -3.88 10.61 12.01
N PHE A 306 -4.45 10.06 13.07
CA PHE A 306 -5.85 10.24 13.46
C PHE A 306 -5.93 11.05 14.77
N GLY A 307 -7.00 11.83 14.91
CA GLY A 307 -7.28 12.59 16.13
C GLY A 307 -6.63 13.97 16.18
N GLY A 308 -7.07 14.79 17.13
CA GLY A 308 -6.48 16.11 17.44
C GLY A 308 -6.25 17.02 16.22
N ALA A 309 -4.98 17.35 15.98
CA ALA A 309 -4.56 18.21 14.86
C ALA A 309 -4.58 17.50 13.49
N ASP A 310 -4.70 16.17 13.45
CA ASP A 310 -4.71 15.36 12.23
C ASP A 310 -6.15 14.99 11.79
N LEU A 311 -6.35 13.80 11.22
CA LEU A 311 -7.61 13.41 10.59
C LEU A 311 -8.70 13.08 11.63
N THR A 312 -9.83 13.78 11.53
CA THR A 312 -11.04 13.53 12.34
C THR A 312 -12.29 13.56 11.47
N ILE A 313 -13.37 12.93 11.93
CA ILE A 313 -14.67 12.95 11.24
C ILE A 313 -15.21 14.38 11.07
N SER A 314 -15.05 15.21 12.10
CA SER A 314 -15.43 16.63 12.03
C SER A 314 -14.72 17.38 10.89
N LYS A 315 -13.41 17.18 10.71
CA LYS A 315 -12.65 17.79 9.60
C LYS A 315 -13.06 17.24 8.24
N LEU A 316 -13.40 15.96 8.14
CA LEU A 316 -13.93 15.38 6.91
C LEU A 316 -15.25 16.03 6.50
N ARG A 317 -16.12 16.37 7.47
CA ARG A 317 -17.41 17.01 7.19
C ARG A 317 -17.31 18.49 6.82
N GLN A 318 -16.36 19.22 7.41
CA GLN A 318 -16.24 20.67 7.23
C GLN A 318 -15.67 21.07 5.86
N LYS A 319 -14.90 20.20 5.21
CA LYS A 319 -14.29 20.48 3.91
C LYS A 319 -15.15 19.91 2.78
N LYS A 320 -15.39 20.71 1.74
CA LYS A 320 -15.87 20.19 0.45
C LYS A 320 -14.68 19.54 -0.25
N TRP A 321 -14.76 18.24 -0.50
CA TRP A 321 -13.69 17.45 -1.11
C TRP A 321 -13.87 17.24 -2.62
N SER A 322 -14.88 17.88 -3.23
CA SER A 322 -15.15 17.93 -4.68
C SER A 322 -14.06 18.73 -5.42
#